data_AF-A0A7Z7PTP0-F1
#
_entry.id   AF-A0A7Z7PTP0-F1
#
_cell.length_a   1.000
_cell.length_b   1.000
_cell.length_c   1.000
_cell.angle_alpha   90.00
_cell.angle_beta   90.00
_cell.angle_gamma   90.00
#
_symmetry.space_group_name_H-M   'P 1'
#
loop_
_entity.id
_entity.type
_entity.pdbx_description
1 polymer ?
#
loop_
_entity_poly.entity_id
_entity_poly.type
_entity_poly.pdbx_seq_one_letter_code
_entity_poly.pdbx_strand_id
1 'polypeptide(L)'
;MSEAAEAQDPEVPEIDDHDVGEQLMARTAELLGVPVRACPIRACWRSGDCRFVDPDTFPNRPWCLDQLPDAERAGFDALYTRVRAAIFILLLEAEPLPSPDPETRELQDAALEIAATVLCDHPANRPVVRRWIRRRRDKLPALLEGDSLAAYRAAVDAVPRETRAGLPWL
;
A
#
# COMPACT_ATOMS: atom_id res chain seq x y z
N MET A 1 -35.49 -5.73 8.95
CA MET A 1 -34.88 -5.27 7.69
C MET A 1 -33.68 -4.46 8.11
N SER A 2 -32.51 -5.10 8.18
CA SER A 2 -31.30 -4.46 8.67
C SER A 2 -30.69 -3.66 7.53
N GLU A 3 -30.65 -2.34 7.67
CA GLU A 3 -29.77 -1.48 6.91
C GLU A 3 -28.32 -1.92 7.20
N ALA A 4 -27.71 -2.60 6.24
CA ALA A 4 -26.28 -2.80 6.25
C ALA A 4 -25.66 -1.42 6.09
N ALA A 5 -25.18 -0.86 7.21
CA ALA A 5 -24.38 0.33 7.20
C ALA A 5 -23.22 0.11 6.22
N GLU A 6 -23.29 0.83 5.10
CA GLU A 6 -22.21 0.97 4.13
C GLU A 6 -21.02 1.51 4.92
N ALA A 7 -20.13 0.60 5.32
CA ALA A 7 -18.97 0.94 6.14
C ALA A 7 -18.12 1.86 5.28
N GLN A 8 -18.11 3.16 5.62
CA GLN A 8 -17.18 4.11 5.02
C GLN A 8 -15.78 3.51 5.08
N ASP A 9 -15.15 3.36 3.91
CA ASP A 9 -13.77 2.87 3.84
C ASP A 9 -12.91 3.74 4.76
N PRO A 10 -12.12 3.13 5.65
CA PRO A 10 -11.34 3.87 6.64
C PRO A 10 -10.35 4.79 5.93
N GLU A 11 -10.32 6.06 6.34
CA GLU A 11 -9.40 7.06 5.81
C GLU A 11 -7.96 6.68 6.19
N VAL A 12 -7.23 6.05 5.25
CA VAL A 12 -5.81 5.74 5.43
C VAL A 12 -5.05 7.06 5.45
N PRO A 13 -4.20 7.33 6.45
CA PRO A 13 -3.44 8.57 6.51
C PRO A 13 -2.61 8.78 5.24
N GLU A 14 -2.50 10.02 4.79
CA GLU A 14 -1.60 10.39 3.69
C GLU A 14 -0.14 10.11 4.07
N ILE A 15 0.67 9.88 3.05
CA ILE A 15 2.11 9.67 3.20
C ILE A 15 2.74 11.03 2.95
N ASP A 16 3.29 11.64 3.99
CA ASP A 16 3.85 12.99 3.94
C ASP A 16 5.19 13.04 3.17
N ASP A 17 5.86 11.88 3.00
CA ASP A 17 7.04 11.72 2.15
C ASP A 17 6.62 11.47 0.69
N HIS A 18 6.74 12.52 -0.13
CA HIS A 18 6.39 12.48 -1.56
C HIS A 18 7.21 11.46 -2.35
N ASP A 19 8.50 11.30 -2.05
CA ASP A 19 9.37 10.35 -2.76
C ASP A 19 8.93 8.91 -2.47
N VAL A 20 8.51 8.63 -1.23
CA VAL A 20 7.94 7.33 -0.85
C VAL A 20 6.59 7.12 -1.54
N GLY A 21 5.71 8.12 -1.51
CA GLY A 21 4.39 8.06 -2.15
C GLY A 21 4.48 7.78 -3.67
N GLU A 22 5.35 8.47 -4.38
CA GLU A 22 5.61 8.26 -5.81
C GLU A 22 6.11 6.85 -6.10
N GLN A 23 7.09 6.36 -5.33
CA GLN A 23 7.62 5.01 -5.49
C GLN A 23 6.56 3.93 -5.27
N LEU A 24 5.67 4.11 -4.27
CA LEU A 24 4.57 3.18 -4.05
C LEU A 24 3.58 3.19 -5.22
N MET A 25 3.23 4.37 -5.75
CA MET A 25 2.36 4.48 -6.93
C MET A 25 3.01 3.80 -8.14
N ALA A 26 4.30 4.03 -8.38
CA ALA A 26 5.05 3.40 -9.47
C ALA A 26 5.05 1.86 -9.35
N ARG A 27 5.44 1.32 -8.19
CA ARG A 27 5.43 -0.14 -7.94
C ARG A 27 4.04 -0.77 -8.03
N THR A 28 3.01 -0.05 -7.61
CA THR A 28 1.61 -0.48 -7.76
C THR A 28 1.24 -0.56 -9.24
N ALA A 29 1.62 0.44 -10.03
CA ALA A 29 1.35 0.48 -11.47
C ALA A 29 2.11 -0.63 -12.22
N GLU A 30 3.37 -0.87 -11.85
CA GLU A 30 4.21 -1.97 -12.36
C GLU A 30 3.56 -3.33 -12.11
N LEU A 31 3.13 -3.60 -10.87
CA LEU A 31 2.49 -4.87 -10.51
C LEU A 31 1.24 -5.14 -11.35
N LEU A 32 0.43 -4.10 -11.58
CA LEU A 32 -0.77 -4.19 -12.41
C LEU A 32 -0.49 -4.13 -13.93
N GLY A 33 0.79 -4.08 -14.33
CA GLY A 33 1.20 -4.00 -15.73
C GLY A 33 0.70 -2.74 -16.45
N VAL A 34 0.34 -1.69 -15.71
CA VAL A 34 -0.23 -0.45 -16.26
C VAL A 34 0.72 0.23 -17.24
N PRO A 35 2.05 0.31 -17.00
CA PRO A 35 2.97 0.90 -17.96
C PRO A 35 2.92 0.25 -19.34
N VAL A 36 2.71 -1.08 -19.42
CA VAL A 36 2.63 -1.80 -20.69
C VAL A 36 1.31 -1.57 -21.41
N ARG A 37 0.22 -1.43 -20.64
CA ARG A 37 -1.16 -1.37 -21.16
C ARG A 37 -1.59 0.03 -21.57
N ALA A 38 -1.19 1.05 -20.80
CA ALA A 38 -1.78 2.39 -20.91
C ALA A 38 -0.75 3.51 -21.14
N CYS A 39 0.55 3.28 -20.93
CA CYS A 39 1.53 4.35 -21.08
C CYS A 39 1.82 4.65 -22.56
N PRO A 40 1.73 5.92 -23.01
CA PRO A 40 2.08 6.30 -24.37
C PRO A 40 3.61 6.30 -24.61
N ILE A 41 4.41 6.26 -23.54
CA ILE A 41 5.86 6.39 -23.62
C ILE A 41 6.52 5.05 -23.93
N ARG A 42 7.20 4.99 -25.08
CA ARG A 42 7.85 3.79 -25.60
C ARG A 42 8.99 3.24 -24.73
N ALA A 43 9.53 4.03 -23.80
CA ALA A 43 10.49 3.51 -22.83
C ALA A 43 9.77 2.72 -21.72
N CYS A 44 8.67 3.25 -21.19
CA CYS A 44 7.99 2.72 -20.01
C CYS A 44 7.38 1.33 -20.24
N TRP A 45 6.59 1.16 -21.31
CA TRP A 45 6.02 -0.14 -21.69
C TRP A 45 7.09 -1.22 -22.01
N ARG A 46 8.32 -0.83 -22.37
CA ARG A 46 9.42 -1.76 -22.70
C ARG A 46 10.14 -2.23 -21.46
N SER A 47 10.27 -1.36 -20.46
CA SER A 47 10.82 -1.72 -19.15
C SER A 47 9.77 -2.32 -18.22
N GLY A 48 8.47 -2.15 -18.51
CA GLY A 48 7.39 -2.51 -17.59
C GLY A 48 7.25 -1.55 -16.40
N ASP A 49 7.90 -0.39 -16.47
CA ASP A 49 8.10 0.57 -15.38
C ASP A 49 7.79 1.99 -15.88
N CYS A 50 7.00 2.75 -15.12
CA CYS A 50 6.66 4.12 -15.48
C CYS A 50 7.78 5.08 -15.09
N ARG A 51 8.57 5.49 -16.08
CA ARG A 51 9.66 6.47 -15.91
C ARG A 51 9.24 7.93 -16.03
N PHE A 52 7.94 8.18 -16.20
CA PHE A 52 7.42 9.53 -16.40
C PHE A 52 6.29 9.78 -15.40
N VAL A 53 6.65 10.53 -14.37
CA VAL A 53 5.76 11.04 -13.34
C VAL A 53 5.43 12.48 -13.71
N ASP A 54 4.15 12.82 -13.74
CA ASP A 54 3.70 14.18 -14.02
C ASP A 54 3.96 15.07 -12.78
N PRO A 55 4.86 16.07 -12.87
CA PRO A 55 5.22 16.93 -11.74
C PRO A 55 4.18 18.02 -11.47
N ASP A 56 3.23 18.25 -12.38
CA ASP A 56 2.21 19.30 -12.27
C ASP A 56 0.93 18.79 -11.59
N THR A 57 0.87 17.49 -11.28
CA THR A 57 -0.27 16.85 -10.60
C THR A 57 0.10 16.58 -9.16
N PHE A 58 -0.71 17.01 -8.18
CA PHE A 58 -0.46 16.68 -6.77
C PHE A 58 -1.50 15.69 -6.22
N PRO A 59 -1.10 14.58 -5.57
CA PRO A 59 0.28 14.07 -5.50
C PRO A 59 0.78 13.67 -6.90
N ASN A 60 2.10 13.74 -7.13
CA ASN A 60 2.76 13.39 -8.39
C ASN A 60 2.36 11.99 -8.83
N ARG A 61 1.78 11.85 -10.04
CA ARG A 61 1.21 10.58 -10.53
C ARG A 61 2.00 10.05 -11.72
N PRO A 62 2.20 8.72 -11.80
CA PRO A 62 2.63 8.09 -13.04
C PRO A 62 1.65 8.43 -14.16
N TRP A 63 2.17 8.92 -15.29
CA TRP A 63 1.33 9.40 -16.40
C TRP A 63 0.47 8.31 -17.03
N CYS A 64 0.85 7.05 -16.86
CA CYS A 64 0.06 5.91 -17.28
C CYS A 64 -1.27 5.77 -16.53
N LEU A 65 -1.42 6.36 -15.34
CA LEU A 65 -2.66 6.36 -14.57
C LEU A 65 -3.72 7.31 -15.14
N ASP A 66 -3.30 8.37 -15.83
CA ASP A 66 -4.23 9.30 -16.48
C ASP A 66 -4.82 8.73 -17.77
N GLN A 67 -4.22 7.65 -18.27
CA GLN A 67 -4.67 6.93 -19.47
C GLN A 67 -5.52 5.71 -19.13
N LEU A 68 -5.72 5.39 -17.84
CA LEU A 68 -6.55 4.26 -17.42
C LEU A 68 -8.04 4.59 -17.55
N PRO A 69 -8.86 3.67 -18.07
CA PRO A 69 -10.32 3.75 -17.95
C PRO A 69 -10.75 3.75 -16.48
N ASP A 70 -11.88 4.39 -16.16
CA ASP A 70 -12.38 4.53 -14.78
C ASP A 70 -12.44 3.21 -14.00
N ALA A 71 -12.89 2.14 -14.64
CA ALA A 71 -12.97 0.81 -14.01
C ALA A 71 -11.59 0.24 -13.64
N GLU A 72 -10.58 0.42 -14.51
CA GLU A 72 -9.22 -0.01 -14.22
C GLU A 72 -8.54 0.90 -13.21
N ARG A 73 -8.87 2.20 -13.24
CA ARG A 73 -8.41 3.17 -12.27
C ARG A 73 -8.91 2.85 -10.87
N ALA A 74 -10.18 2.46 -10.73
CA ALA A 74 -10.73 2.00 -9.46
C ALA A 74 -9.99 0.77 -8.90
N GLY A 75 -9.61 -0.18 -9.77
CA GLY A 75 -8.79 -1.33 -9.39
C GLY A 75 -7.39 -0.92 -8.89
N PHE A 76 -6.76 0.04 -9.57
CA PHE A 76 -5.50 0.63 -9.11
C PHE A 76 -5.65 1.31 -7.75
N ASP A 77 -6.64 2.19 -7.60
CA ASP A 77 -6.84 2.97 -6.37
C ASP A 77 -7.15 2.06 -5.17
N ALA A 78 -7.91 0.97 -5.39
CA ALA A 78 -8.20 -0.05 -4.38
C ALA A 78 -6.94 -0.78 -3.89
N LEU A 79 -6.02 -1.14 -4.79
CA LEU A 79 -4.74 -1.74 -4.41
C LEU A 79 -3.83 -0.70 -3.74
N TYR A 80 -3.75 0.50 -4.31
CA TYR A 80 -2.89 1.56 -3.78
C TYR A 80 -3.27 1.96 -2.35
N THR A 81 -4.56 1.95 -2.03
CA THR A 81 -5.05 2.15 -0.66
C THR A 81 -4.51 1.10 0.31
N ARG A 82 -4.48 -0.17 -0.11
CA ARG A 82 -3.92 -1.27 0.69
C ARG A 82 -2.40 -1.14 0.83
N VAL A 83 -1.70 -0.70 -0.21
CA VAL A 83 -0.25 -0.42 -0.19
C VAL A 83 0.07 0.68 0.83
N ARG A 84 -0.71 1.75 0.87
CA ARG A 84 -0.57 2.82 1.87
C ARG A 84 -0.79 2.29 3.29
N ALA A 85 -1.83 1.48 3.51
CA ALA A 85 -2.06 0.84 4.80
C ALA A 85 -0.90 -0.10 5.21
N ALA A 86 -0.34 -0.83 4.24
CA ALA A 86 0.79 -1.74 4.46
C ALA A 86 2.04 -1.02 5.00
N ILE A 87 2.31 0.22 4.58
CA ILE A 87 3.41 1.01 5.16
C ILE A 87 3.26 1.15 6.67
N PHE A 88 2.07 1.52 7.15
CA PHE A 88 1.83 1.68 8.59
C PHE A 88 1.98 0.36 9.33
N ILE A 89 1.50 -0.74 8.74
CA ILE A 89 1.67 -2.08 9.32
C ILE A 89 3.15 -2.42 9.50
N LEU A 90 3.97 -2.17 8.47
CA LEU A 90 5.40 -2.46 8.52
C LEU A 90 6.15 -1.56 9.50
N LEU A 91 5.89 -0.26 9.48
CA LEU A 91 6.57 0.73 10.31
C LEU A 91 6.22 0.59 11.80
N LEU A 92 4.95 0.32 12.11
CA LEU A 92 4.49 0.03 13.47
C LEU A 92 4.88 -1.38 13.93
N GLU A 93 5.56 -2.15 13.07
CA GLU A 93 5.93 -3.53 13.34
C GLU A 93 4.73 -4.40 13.74
N ALA A 94 3.53 -3.99 13.30
CA ALA A 94 2.25 -4.62 13.57
C ALA A 94 2.14 -5.94 12.81
N GLU A 95 1.35 -6.86 13.37
CA GLU A 95 1.08 -8.14 12.75
C GLU A 95 -0.13 -8.00 11.81
N PRO A 96 0.06 -8.09 10.48
CA PRO A 96 -1.07 -8.25 9.57
C PRO A 96 -1.57 -9.68 9.73
N LEU A 97 -2.40 -9.87 10.73
CA LEU A 97 -3.77 -10.25 10.52
C LEU A 97 -4.07 -10.37 8.95
N PRO A 98 -4.21 -11.59 8.35
CA PRO A 98 -4.48 -11.86 6.92
C PRO A 98 -5.95 -12.12 6.54
N SER A 99 -6.52 -11.59 5.46
CA SER A 99 -7.93 -11.87 5.05
C SER A 99 -8.27 -13.36 4.79
N PRO A 100 -9.50 -13.84 5.10
CA PRO A 100 -9.98 -15.21 4.85
C PRO A 100 -10.49 -15.39 3.43
N ASP A 101 -10.94 -14.33 2.79
CA ASP A 101 -11.13 -14.31 1.35
C ASP A 101 -9.75 -14.45 0.66
N PRO A 102 -9.53 -15.51 -0.16
CA PRO A 102 -8.23 -15.76 -0.79
C PRO A 102 -7.79 -14.62 -1.71
N GLU A 103 -8.69 -14.01 -2.45
CA GLU A 103 -8.39 -12.92 -3.39
C GLU A 103 -7.94 -11.66 -2.64
N THR A 104 -8.66 -11.29 -1.59
CA THR A 104 -8.26 -10.18 -0.70
C THR A 104 -6.93 -10.45 -0.01
N ARG A 105 -6.61 -11.71 0.31
CA ARG A 105 -5.31 -12.09 0.89
C ARG A 105 -4.18 -11.89 -0.11
N GLU A 106 -4.36 -12.30 -1.36
CA GLU A 106 -3.37 -12.09 -2.42
C GLU A 106 -3.10 -10.59 -2.63
N LEU A 107 -4.16 -9.76 -2.63
CA LEU A 107 -4.04 -8.31 -2.70
C LEU A 107 -3.30 -7.71 -1.48
N GLN A 108 -3.57 -8.23 -0.28
CA GLN A 108 -2.90 -7.80 0.94
C GLN A 108 -1.43 -8.19 0.95
N ASP A 109 -1.10 -9.42 0.53
CA ASP A 109 0.26 -9.91 0.45
C ASP A 109 1.08 -9.12 -0.59
N ALA A 110 0.48 -8.82 -1.75
CA ALA A 110 1.06 -7.95 -2.76
C ALA A 110 1.30 -6.53 -2.23
N ALA A 111 0.34 -5.97 -1.50
CA ALA A 111 0.48 -4.64 -0.90
C ALA A 111 1.63 -4.59 0.13
N LEU A 112 1.76 -5.62 0.97
CA LEU A 112 2.85 -5.76 1.92
C LEU A 112 4.21 -5.92 1.23
N GLU A 113 4.26 -6.65 0.11
CA GLU A 113 5.48 -6.82 -0.68
C GLU A 113 5.93 -5.51 -1.35
N ILE A 114 5.00 -4.76 -1.93
CA ILE A 114 5.27 -3.43 -2.48
C ILE A 114 5.81 -2.50 -1.38
N ALA A 115 5.11 -2.40 -0.25
CA ALA A 115 5.52 -1.55 0.87
C ALA A 115 6.89 -1.95 1.42
N ALA A 116 7.15 -3.25 1.59
CA ALA A 116 8.45 -3.76 2.03
C ALA A 116 9.58 -3.39 1.06
N THR A 117 9.31 -3.50 -0.25
CA THR A 117 10.26 -3.19 -1.31
C THR A 117 10.64 -1.71 -1.27
N VAL A 118 9.66 -0.81 -1.30
CA VAL A 118 9.91 0.64 -1.25
C VAL A 118 10.61 1.02 0.05
N LEU A 119 10.12 0.56 1.21
CA LEU A 119 10.76 0.85 2.49
C LEU A 119 12.20 0.29 2.58
N CYS A 120 12.52 -0.84 1.93
CA CYS A 120 13.89 -1.37 1.90
C CYS A 120 14.88 -0.49 1.13
N ASP A 121 14.40 0.27 0.14
CA ASP A 121 15.25 1.17 -0.64
C ASP A 121 15.76 2.33 0.21
N HIS A 122 15.02 2.72 1.26
CA HIS A 122 15.44 3.70 2.26
C HIS A 122 16.32 3.06 3.37
N PRO A 123 17.62 3.42 3.50
CA PRO A 123 18.54 2.76 4.44
C PRO A 123 18.09 2.77 5.91
N ALA A 124 17.41 3.83 6.35
CA ALA A 124 16.90 3.97 7.71
C ALA A 124 15.83 2.91 8.06
N ASN A 125 15.06 2.45 7.06
CA ASN A 125 13.95 1.51 7.21
C ASN A 125 14.35 0.04 7.12
N ARG A 126 15.49 -0.25 6.49
CA ARG A 126 15.98 -1.62 6.29
C ARG A 126 15.97 -2.49 7.56
N PRO A 127 16.38 -2.02 8.75
CA PRO A 127 16.35 -2.85 9.95
C PRO A 127 14.92 -3.26 10.35
N VAL A 128 13.98 -2.33 10.30
CA VAL A 128 12.55 -2.55 10.63
C VAL A 128 11.95 -3.56 9.67
N VAL A 129 12.10 -3.32 8.35
CA VAL A 129 11.55 -4.21 7.32
C VAL A 129 12.14 -5.62 7.43
N ARG A 130 13.46 -5.75 7.64
CA ARG A 130 14.10 -7.06 7.82
C ARG A 130 13.59 -7.81 9.05
N ARG A 131 13.36 -7.11 10.18
CA ARG A 131 12.76 -7.73 11.38
C ARG A 131 11.35 -8.21 11.10
N TRP A 132 10.56 -7.39 10.41
CA TRP A 132 9.19 -7.74 10.03
C TRP A 132 9.14 -8.96 9.10
N ILE A 133 9.96 -8.98 8.04
CA ILE A 133 10.05 -10.12 7.10
C ILE A 133 10.40 -11.42 7.84
N ARG A 134 11.36 -11.38 8.77
CA ARG A 134 11.73 -12.55 9.58
C ARG A 134 10.54 -13.04 10.42
N ARG A 135 9.89 -12.12 11.16
CA ARG A 135 8.72 -12.45 11.99
C ARG A 135 7.57 -13.04 11.17
N ARG A 136 7.30 -12.52 9.97
CA ARG A 136 6.30 -13.07 9.05
C ARG A 136 6.69 -14.44 8.51
N ARG A 137 7.95 -14.67 8.17
CA ARG A 137 8.42 -15.98 7.69
C ARG A 137 8.26 -17.08 8.74
N ASP A 138 8.46 -16.72 10.00
CA ASP A 138 8.30 -17.62 11.15
C ASP A 138 6.82 -17.84 11.53
N LYS A 139 5.90 -17.05 10.97
CA LYS A 139 4.46 -17.07 11.21
C LYS A 139 3.70 -17.13 9.89
N LEU A 140 3.59 -18.33 9.30
CA LEU A 140 2.69 -18.57 8.16
C LEU A 140 1.25 -18.10 8.50
N PRO A 141 0.52 -17.49 7.54
CA PRO A 141 -0.60 -16.60 7.85
C PRO A 141 -1.84 -17.33 8.41
N ALA A 142 -2.29 -16.91 9.60
CA ALA A 142 -3.56 -17.32 10.20
C ALA A 142 -4.60 -16.20 10.08
N LEU A 143 -5.64 -16.51 9.30
CA LEU A 143 -6.82 -15.76 8.78
C LEU A 143 -7.46 -14.67 9.68
N LEU A 144 -8.11 -13.65 9.08
CA LEU A 144 -8.79 -12.48 9.66
C LEU A 144 -10.20 -12.23 9.17
N GLU A 145 -11.14 -12.62 9.98
CA GLU A 145 -12.47 -12.02 9.94
C GLU A 145 -12.91 -11.68 11.37
N GLY A 146 -13.98 -10.90 11.49
CA GLY A 146 -14.66 -10.64 12.77
C GLY A 146 -13.84 -9.81 13.77
N ASP A 147 -13.76 -10.30 15.01
CA ASP A 147 -13.14 -9.61 16.16
C ASP A 147 -11.68 -9.19 15.93
N SER A 148 -11.02 -9.81 14.97
CA SER A 148 -9.63 -9.59 14.61
C SER A 148 -9.40 -8.29 13.81
N LEU A 149 -10.33 -7.91 12.91
CA LEU A 149 -10.33 -6.60 12.25
C LEU A 149 -10.62 -5.47 13.25
N ALA A 150 -11.50 -5.72 14.22
CA ALA A 150 -11.79 -4.79 15.31
C ALA A 150 -10.56 -4.60 16.22
N ALA A 151 -9.82 -5.67 16.52
CA ALA A 151 -8.58 -5.62 17.28
C ALA A 151 -7.45 -4.86 16.54
N TYR A 152 -7.34 -5.03 15.22
CA TYR A 152 -6.42 -4.24 14.39
C TYR A 152 -6.74 -2.75 14.45
N ARG A 153 -8.01 -2.38 14.27
CA ARG A 153 -8.47 -0.99 14.39
C ARG A 153 -8.17 -0.41 15.78
N ALA A 154 -8.49 -1.16 16.83
CA ALA A 154 -8.16 -0.78 18.19
C ALA A 154 -6.65 -0.60 18.40
N ALA A 155 -5.81 -1.43 17.79
CA ALA A 155 -4.35 -1.30 17.88
C ALA A 155 -3.83 -0.06 17.16
N VAL A 156 -4.35 0.26 15.97
CA VAL A 156 -4.00 1.48 15.23
C VAL A 156 -4.47 2.71 16.01
N ASP A 157 -5.72 2.72 16.49
CA ASP A 157 -6.31 3.82 17.26
C ASP A 157 -5.64 4.01 18.63
N ALA A 158 -5.09 2.95 19.21
CA ALA A 158 -4.34 3.00 20.46
C ALA A 158 -2.93 3.60 20.31
N VAL A 159 -2.39 3.75 19.09
CA VAL A 159 -1.12 4.44 18.88
C VAL A 159 -1.32 5.94 19.13
N PRO A 160 -0.66 6.53 20.15
CA PRO A 160 -0.80 7.95 20.44
C PRO A 160 -0.41 8.78 19.21
N ARG A 161 -1.19 9.83 18.93
CA ARG A 161 -0.92 10.76 17.81
C ARG A 161 0.52 11.29 17.83
N GLU A 162 1.06 11.49 19.02
CA GLU A 162 2.43 11.95 19.30
C GLU A 162 3.49 10.94 18.84
N THR A 163 3.19 9.64 18.96
CA THR A 163 4.04 8.55 18.46
C THR A 163 3.99 8.44 16.94
N ARG A 164 2.86 8.82 16.32
CA ARG A 164 2.74 8.93 14.86
C ARG A 164 3.61 10.09 14.33
N ALA A 165 3.60 11.24 15.00
CA ALA A 165 4.40 12.42 14.67
C ALA A 165 5.92 12.28 14.97
N GLY A 166 6.33 11.22 15.67
CA GLY A 166 7.73 10.91 15.96
C GLY A 166 8.35 9.87 15.00
N LEU A 167 7.57 9.35 14.05
CA LEU A 167 8.10 8.54 12.98
C LEU A 167 8.89 9.44 12.03
N PRO A 168 10.04 9.02 11.48
CA PRO A 168 11.01 9.95 10.90
C PRO A 168 10.59 10.61 9.56
N TRP A 169 9.31 10.54 9.19
CA TRP A 169 8.72 10.96 7.91
C TRP A 169 7.17 11.12 7.96
N LEU A 170 6.63 11.48 9.14
CA LEU A 170 5.32 12.14 9.32
C LEU A 170 5.61 13.48 10.00
#